data_AF-A0A655A796-F1
#
_entry.id   AF-A0A655A796-F1
#
_cell.length_a   1.000
_cell.length_b   1.000
_cell.length_c   1.000
_cell.angle_alpha   90.00
_cell.angle_beta   90.00
_cell.angle_gamma   90.00
#
_symmetry.space_group_name_H-M   'P 1'
#
loop_
_entity.id
_entity.type
_entity.pdbx_description
1 polymer ?
#
loop_
_entity_poly.entity_id
_entity_poly.type
_entity_poly.pdbx_seq_one_letter_code
_entity_poly.pdbx_strand_id
1 'polypeptide(L)'
;MPLPYGLDPARVPLAGTYTTGAQQQSTLVSAWYLLPKPDDGHPLVVVTAAGKIAGNSVLHGYTPGQTVVLEYAMPGPGALVPAGRMVPDDLYGEQPKAWRNLRFARAKMPADAVAVRVVAEDLSLTPEDWIAVTPPRVPDLRSLQEYVGSTQPVLLDWAVGLAFPCQQPMLHANGIAEIPKFRITPDYSAKKLDTDTWEDGTNGGLLGITDLLLRAHVMATYLSRDWARDWGSLRKFDTLVDAPPAQLELGTATRSGLWSPGKIRIGP
;
A
#
# COMPACT_ATOMS: atom_id res chain seq x y z
N MET A 1 -16.59 8.46 4.16
CA MET A 1 -15.39 8.36 3.32
C MET A 1 -14.83 6.95 3.44
N PRO A 2 -14.69 6.18 2.34
CA PRO A 2 -13.99 4.89 2.36
C PRO A 2 -12.52 5.09 2.75
N LEU A 3 -12.02 4.30 3.71
CA LEU A 3 -10.61 4.35 4.11
C LEU A 3 -9.79 3.28 3.39
N PRO A 4 -8.51 3.57 3.06
CA PRO A 4 -7.61 2.62 2.42
C PRO A 4 -7.12 1.55 3.40
N TYR A 5 -6.39 0.55 2.88
CA TYR A 5 -5.65 -0.45 3.66
C TYR A 5 -6.50 -1.28 4.66
N GLY A 6 -7.82 -1.37 4.44
CA GLY A 6 -8.73 -2.10 5.34
C GLY A 6 -8.95 -1.42 6.68
N LEU A 7 -8.64 -0.12 6.81
CA LEU A 7 -8.97 0.65 8.00
C LEU A 7 -10.50 0.73 8.19
N ASP A 8 -10.95 0.43 9.40
CA ASP A 8 -12.38 0.40 9.73
C ASP A 8 -12.94 1.82 9.92
N PRO A 9 -13.83 2.31 9.03
CA PRO A 9 -14.34 3.66 9.10
C PRO A 9 -15.25 3.91 10.32
N ALA A 10 -15.73 2.87 11.00
CA ALA A 10 -16.49 3.01 12.24
C ALA A 10 -15.60 3.26 13.46
N ARG A 11 -14.28 3.01 13.36
CA ARG A 11 -13.32 3.14 14.46
C ARG A 11 -12.21 4.15 14.19
N VAL A 12 -11.93 4.46 12.94
CA VAL A 12 -10.83 5.36 12.55
C VAL A 12 -11.40 6.72 12.13
N PRO A 13 -11.24 7.77 12.96
CA PRO A 13 -11.66 9.11 12.57
C PRO A 13 -10.76 9.67 11.46
N LEU A 14 -11.28 10.69 10.77
CA LEU A 14 -10.63 11.37 9.67
C LEU A 14 -10.78 12.88 9.83
N ALA A 15 -9.71 13.62 9.58
CA ALA A 15 -9.73 15.07 9.42
C ALA A 15 -9.13 15.46 8.07
N GLY A 16 -9.70 16.45 7.38
CA GLY A 16 -9.16 16.95 6.13
C GLY A 16 -9.62 18.38 5.82
N THR A 17 -8.89 19.05 4.92
CA THR A 17 -9.02 20.49 4.64
C THR A 17 -9.71 20.81 3.33
N TYR A 18 -9.99 19.81 2.49
CA TYR A 18 -10.59 20.02 1.17
C TYR A 18 -12.00 20.62 1.26
N THR A 19 -12.23 21.70 0.52
CA THR A 19 -13.54 22.30 0.31
C THR A 19 -13.67 22.82 -1.12
N THR A 20 -14.88 22.80 -1.68
CA THR A 20 -15.19 23.41 -2.99
C THR A 20 -15.47 24.91 -2.89
N GLY A 21 -15.61 25.45 -1.67
CA GLY A 21 -15.89 26.85 -1.40
C GLY A 21 -14.63 27.70 -1.25
N ALA A 22 -14.79 28.81 -0.51
CA ALA A 22 -13.67 29.69 -0.17
C ALA A 22 -12.59 28.91 0.60
N GLN A 23 -11.36 28.99 0.10
CA GLN A 23 -10.21 28.39 0.78
C GLN A 23 -9.81 29.24 1.98
N GLN A 24 -9.31 28.57 3.03
CA GLN A 24 -8.79 29.21 4.22
C GLN A 24 -7.59 28.43 4.73
N GLN A 25 -6.69 29.12 5.43
CA GLN A 25 -5.62 28.45 6.14
C GLN A 25 -6.20 27.55 7.22
N SER A 26 -5.73 26.31 7.26
CA SER A 26 -6.23 25.29 8.17
C SER A 26 -5.10 24.78 9.04
N THR A 27 -5.35 24.61 10.33
CA THR A 27 -4.40 24.07 11.30
C THR A 27 -5.06 22.99 12.14
N LEU A 28 -4.29 21.96 12.49
CA LEU A 28 -4.72 20.90 13.38
C LEU A 28 -3.57 20.52 14.30
N VAL A 29 -3.86 20.50 15.60
CA VAL A 29 -3.02 19.90 16.62
C VAL A 29 -3.88 18.86 17.33
N SER A 30 -3.56 17.59 17.11
CA SER A 30 -4.31 16.49 17.74
C SER A 30 -4.01 16.37 19.23
N ALA A 31 -4.82 15.58 19.93
CA ALA A 31 -4.53 15.16 21.29
C ALA A 31 -3.23 14.32 21.37
N TRP A 32 -2.69 14.20 22.58
CA TRP A 32 -1.58 13.28 22.84
C TRP A 32 -2.06 11.82 22.78
N TYR A 33 -1.42 11.02 21.93
CA TYR A 33 -1.55 9.57 21.87
C TYR A 33 -0.38 8.94 22.62
N LEU A 34 -0.68 8.14 23.64
CA LEU A 34 0.34 7.42 24.40
C LEU A 34 1.05 6.40 23.50
N LEU A 35 2.38 6.35 23.60
CA LEU A 35 3.17 5.34 22.93
C LEU A 35 3.24 4.06 23.77
N PRO A 36 3.14 2.87 23.15
CA PRO A 36 3.49 1.63 23.82
C PRO A 36 4.99 1.62 24.14
N LYS A 37 5.40 0.77 25.09
CA LYS A 37 6.82 0.58 25.40
C LYS A 37 7.61 0.23 24.12
N PRO A 38 8.85 0.72 23.98
CA PRO A 38 9.69 0.35 22.86
C PRO A 38 10.03 -1.14 22.88
N ASP A 39 10.08 -1.73 21.70
CA ASP A 39 10.58 -3.09 21.46
C ASP A 39 11.16 -3.18 20.03
N ASP A 40 11.72 -4.34 19.69
CA ASP A 40 12.33 -4.59 18.37
C ASP A 40 11.30 -4.93 17.28
N GLY A 41 10.08 -5.32 17.67
CA GLY A 41 9.01 -5.74 16.76
C GLY A 41 8.20 -4.58 16.17
N HIS A 42 8.24 -3.41 16.81
CA HIS A 42 7.44 -2.24 16.47
C HIS A 42 8.31 -1.01 16.18
N PRO A 43 9.07 -1.00 15.06
CA PRO A 43 10.05 0.04 14.76
C PRO A 43 9.47 1.35 14.20
N LEU A 44 8.16 1.42 13.93
CA LEU A 44 7.53 2.55 13.23
C LEU A 44 6.32 3.10 13.99
N VAL A 45 6.11 4.42 13.86
CA VAL A 45 4.79 5.05 13.98
C VAL A 45 4.34 5.43 12.57
N VAL A 46 3.07 5.18 12.26
CA VAL A 46 2.50 5.40 10.93
C VAL A 46 1.26 6.27 11.03
N VAL A 47 1.15 7.24 10.12
CA VAL A 47 -0.06 8.03 9.90
C VAL A 47 -0.52 7.79 8.47
N THR A 48 -1.78 7.34 8.30
CA THR A 48 -2.36 7.28 6.95
C THR A 48 -2.87 8.66 6.58
N ALA A 49 -2.42 9.16 5.44
CA ALA A 49 -2.71 10.52 5.00
C ALA A 49 -2.94 10.56 3.48
N ALA A 50 -3.54 11.65 3.03
CA ALA A 50 -3.68 12.01 1.63
C ALA A 50 -3.51 13.52 1.49
N GLY A 51 -3.36 13.99 0.26
CA GLY A 51 -3.09 15.39 -0.04
C GLY A 51 -1.62 15.68 -0.32
N LYS A 52 -1.30 16.94 -0.55
CA LYS A 52 0.05 17.42 -0.90
C LYS A 52 0.84 17.68 0.37
N ILE A 53 1.70 16.75 0.75
CA ILE A 53 2.39 16.75 2.05
C ILE A 53 3.89 16.79 1.81
N ALA A 54 4.60 17.60 2.60
CA ALA A 54 6.05 17.63 2.60
C ALA A 54 6.64 16.36 3.24
N GLY A 55 7.62 15.73 2.61
CA GLY A 55 8.21 14.49 3.12
C GLY A 55 9.50 14.11 2.42
N ASN A 56 10.22 13.16 3.01
CA ASN A 56 11.46 12.63 2.46
C ASN A 56 11.25 11.27 1.78
N SER A 57 11.97 11.01 0.70
CA SER A 57 12.03 9.69 0.06
C SER A 57 13.42 9.43 -0.49
N VAL A 58 13.76 8.15 -0.71
CA VAL A 58 15.04 7.80 -1.32
C VAL A 58 15.15 8.33 -2.77
N LEU A 59 14.06 8.25 -3.54
CA LEU A 59 14.08 8.59 -4.96
C LEU A 59 14.08 10.10 -5.22
N HIS A 60 13.35 10.86 -4.41
CA HIS A 60 13.14 12.30 -4.63
C HIS A 60 13.84 13.20 -3.61
N GLY A 61 14.50 12.62 -2.60
CA GLY A 61 15.14 13.39 -1.53
C GLY A 61 14.08 14.05 -0.66
N TYR A 62 13.74 15.31 -0.96
CA TYR A 62 12.70 16.07 -0.28
C TYR A 62 11.66 16.57 -1.29
N THR A 63 10.40 16.20 -1.07
CA THR A 63 9.27 16.71 -1.85
C THR A 63 8.56 17.79 -1.02
N PRO A 64 8.43 19.04 -1.52
CA PRO A 64 7.74 20.10 -0.80
C PRO A 64 6.21 19.94 -0.85
N GLY A 65 5.52 20.42 0.19
CA GLY A 65 4.07 20.36 0.32
C GLY A 65 3.61 21.02 1.62
N GLN A 66 2.37 20.72 2.03
CA GLN A 66 1.82 21.14 3.31
C GLN A 66 2.44 20.35 4.47
N THR A 67 2.39 20.91 5.67
CA THR A 67 3.07 20.33 6.83
C THR A 67 2.20 19.23 7.44
N VAL A 68 2.75 18.02 7.58
CA VAL A 68 2.24 16.98 8.49
C VAL A 68 3.44 16.39 9.22
N VAL A 69 3.57 16.71 10.51
CA VAL A 69 4.68 16.27 11.34
C VAL A 69 4.18 15.52 12.56
N LEU A 70 4.99 14.59 13.04
CA LEU A 70 4.73 13.90 14.30
C LEU A 70 5.54 14.61 15.39
N GLU A 71 4.85 15.22 16.35
CA GLU A 71 5.45 15.86 17.50
C GLU A 71 5.44 14.88 18.67
N TYR A 72 6.56 14.74 19.38
CA TYR A 72 6.69 13.84 20.53
C TYR A 72 6.90 14.60 21.83
N ALA A 73 6.48 13.97 22.94
CA ALA A 73 6.67 14.46 24.30
C ALA A 73 7.51 13.49 25.13
N MET A 74 8.29 14.07 26.04
CA MET A 74 9.15 13.37 27.00
C MET A 74 8.42 13.21 28.34
N PRO A 75 8.83 12.24 29.19
CA PRO A 75 8.29 12.13 30.53
C PRO A 75 8.71 13.35 31.35
N GLY A 76 7.80 13.87 32.17
CA GLY A 76 8.08 15.01 33.03
C GLY A 76 7.00 15.20 34.09
N PRO A 77 7.26 16.02 35.12
CA PRO A 77 6.25 16.36 36.10
C PRO A 77 5.16 17.24 35.45
N GLY A 78 3.91 16.80 35.52
CA GLY A 78 2.76 17.57 35.04
C GLY A 78 2.32 17.26 33.61
N ALA A 79 1.88 18.29 32.89
CA ALA A 79 1.32 18.13 31.54
C ALA A 79 2.41 17.81 30.50
N LEU A 80 2.06 16.98 29.51
CA LEU A 80 2.94 16.66 28.40
C LEU A 80 3.23 17.90 27.54
N VAL A 81 4.52 18.22 27.42
CA VAL A 81 5.02 19.33 26.59
C VAL A 81 5.78 18.78 25.37
N PRO A 82 5.70 19.45 24.20
CA PRO A 82 6.49 19.09 23.03
C PRO A 82 8.00 19.12 23.30
N ALA A 83 8.71 18.11 22.81
CA ALA A 83 10.17 18.03 22.90
C ALA A 83 10.86 17.99 21.52
N GLY A 84 10.13 17.64 20.46
CA GLY A 84 10.65 17.68 19.10
C GLY A 84 9.62 17.24 18.07
N ARG A 85 9.95 17.44 16.80
CA ARG A 85 9.11 17.10 15.63
C ARG A 85 9.87 16.23 14.66
N MET A 86 9.14 15.38 13.97
CA MET A 86 9.67 14.49 12.94
C MET A 86 8.97 14.78 11.60
N VAL A 87 9.78 14.90 10.55
CA VAL A 87 9.32 14.94 9.16
C VAL A 87 9.09 13.49 8.69
N PRO A 88 8.00 13.20 7.97
CA PRO A 88 7.70 11.85 7.53
C PRO A 88 8.65 11.39 6.41
N ASP A 89 8.90 10.08 6.39
CA ASP A 89 9.32 9.40 5.17
C ASP A 89 8.04 9.09 4.35
N ASP A 90 7.92 9.68 3.15
CA ASP A 90 6.75 9.63 2.26
C ASP A 90 7.16 9.21 0.84
N LEU A 91 6.83 7.98 0.45
CA LEU A 91 7.27 7.38 -0.81
C LEU A 91 6.62 7.99 -2.05
N TYR A 92 5.43 8.59 -1.91
CA TYR A 92 4.60 9.05 -3.03
C TYR A 92 4.15 10.50 -2.82
N GLY A 93 5.04 11.34 -2.30
CA GLY A 93 4.76 12.76 -2.05
C GLY A 93 4.34 13.52 -3.33
N GLU A 94 4.78 13.04 -4.50
CA GLU A 94 4.42 13.55 -5.82
C GLU A 94 3.01 13.14 -6.31
N GLN A 95 2.33 12.23 -5.60
CA GLN A 95 0.96 11.80 -5.89
C GLN A 95 -0.02 12.28 -4.80
N PRO A 96 -0.36 13.58 -4.78
CA PRO A 96 -1.13 14.16 -3.68
C PRO A 96 -2.54 13.57 -3.55
N LYS A 97 -3.12 13.05 -4.62
CA LYS A 97 -4.48 12.48 -4.62
C LYS A 97 -4.53 11.02 -4.13
N ALA A 98 -3.38 10.39 -3.89
CA ALA A 98 -3.32 9.03 -3.39
C ALA A 98 -3.29 9.00 -1.86
N TRP A 99 -4.06 8.07 -1.29
CA TRP A 99 -3.88 7.64 0.08
C TRP A 99 -2.55 6.91 0.24
N ARG A 100 -1.79 7.28 1.28
CA ARG A 100 -0.49 6.69 1.57
C ARG A 100 -0.20 6.67 3.07
N ASN A 101 0.82 5.91 3.46
CA ASN A 101 1.24 5.76 4.84
C ASN A 101 2.53 6.56 5.06
N LEU A 102 2.43 7.67 5.77
CA LEU A 102 3.57 8.45 6.27
C LEU A 102 4.26 7.66 7.38
N ARG A 103 5.59 7.55 7.31
CA ARG A 103 6.37 6.68 8.20
C ARG A 103 7.26 7.53 9.09
N PHE A 104 7.25 7.23 10.38
CA PHE A 104 8.10 7.87 11.39
C PHE A 104 8.86 6.77 12.13
N ALA A 105 10.16 6.63 11.85
CA ALA A 105 10.98 5.60 12.49
C ALA A 105 11.17 5.90 13.99
N ARG A 106 10.78 4.97 14.87
CA ARG A 106 10.90 5.15 16.32
C ARG A 106 12.35 5.33 16.78
N ALA A 107 13.32 4.77 16.05
CA ALA A 107 14.74 4.99 16.34
C ALA A 107 15.19 6.45 16.19
N LYS A 108 14.41 7.31 15.50
CA LYS A 108 14.70 8.75 15.34
C LYS A 108 14.15 9.60 16.49
N MET A 109 13.25 9.07 17.34
CA MET A 109 12.80 9.74 18.57
C MET A 109 13.57 9.21 19.79
N PRO A 110 13.69 9.99 20.88
CA PRO A 110 14.27 9.49 22.12
C PRO A 110 13.55 8.24 22.63
N ALA A 111 14.31 7.29 23.19
CA ALA A 111 13.78 5.99 23.62
C ALA A 111 12.75 6.09 24.76
N ASP A 112 12.82 7.15 25.55
CA ASP A 112 11.93 7.45 26.66
C ASP A 112 10.74 8.34 26.26
N ALA A 113 10.56 8.69 24.98
CA ALA A 113 9.37 9.43 24.52
C ALA A 113 8.07 8.68 24.88
N VAL A 114 7.12 9.37 25.51
CA VAL A 114 5.92 8.75 26.12
C VAL A 114 4.65 8.95 25.30
N ALA A 115 4.60 9.97 24.46
CA ALA A 115 3.42 10.31 23.69
C ALA A 115 3.77 11.01 22.38
N VAL A 116 2.88 10.91 21.41
CA VAL A 116 2.97 11.60 20.12
C VAL A 116 1.67 12.30 19.79
N ARG A 117 1.73 13.36 18.98
CA ARG A 117 0.56 13.98 18.36
C ARG A 117 0.88 14.37 16.93
N VAL A 118 -0.13 14.29 16.08
CA VAL A 118 -0.08 14.83 14.71
C VAL A 118 -0.29 16.33 14.77
N VAL A 119 0.61 17.07 14.13
CA VAL A 119 0.49 18.51 13.85
C VAL A 119 0.44 18.69 12.34
N ALA A 120 -0.60 19.34 11.85
CA ALA A 120 -0.85 19.52 10.44
C ALA A 120 -1.22 20.96 10.11
N GLU A 121 -0.66 21.51 9.03
CA GLU A 121 -0.89 22.88 8.58
C GLU A 121 -1.05 22.89 7.07
N ASP A 122 -2.16 23.45 6.61
CA ASP A 122 -2.44 23.73 5.21
C ASP A 122 -2.55 25.25 5.06
N LEU A 123 -1.46 25.86 4.61
CA LEU A 123 -1.34 27.31 4.51
C LEU A 123 -1.57 27.82 3.08
N SER A 124 -1.67 26.90 2.12
CA SER A 124 -2.00 27.22 0.74
C SER A 124 -3.48 27.53 0.59
N LEU A 125 -3.80 28.46 -0.31
CA LEU A 125 -5.18 28.76 -0.72
C LEU A 125 -5.48 28.21 -2.12
N THR A 126 -4.58 27.38 -2.66
CA THR A 126 -4.79 26.71 -3.95
C THR A 126 -5.78 25.58 -3.74
N PRO A 127 -6.92 25.51 -4.47
CA PRO A 127 -7.95 24.50 -4.22
C PRO A 127 -7.49 23.03 -4.31
N GLU A 128 -6.42 22.76 -5.05
CA GLU A 128 -5.84 21.41 -5.19
C GLU A 128 -4.79 21.09 -4.12
N ASP A 129 -4.36 22.08 -3.34
CA ASP A 129 -3.49 21.88 -2.19
C ASP A 129 -4.40 21.66 -0.97
N TRP A 130 -4.53 20.40 -0.56
CA TRP A 130 -5.27 20.00 0.62
C TRP A 130 -4.51 18.90 1.35
N ILE A 131 -4.91 18.61 2.58
CA ILE A 131 -4.42 17.49 3.38
C ILE A 131 -5.56 16.74 4.04
N ALA A 132 -5.34 15.45 4.29
CA ALA A 132 -6.20 14.63 5.11
C ALA A 132 -5.34 13.68 5.96
N VAL A 133 -5.68 13.53 7.24
CA VAL A 133 -4.90 12.74 8.21
C VAL A 133 -5.81 11.84 9.05
N THR A 134 -5.26 10.70 9.45
CA THR A 134 -5.84 9.76 10.41
C THR A 134 -5.01 9.77 11.71
N PRO A 135 -5.50 9.20 12.82
CA PRO A 135 -4.68 9.00 14.01
C PRO A 135 -3.42 8.18 13.75
N PRO A 136 -2.33 8.43 14.52
CA PRO A 136 -1.13 7.62 14.43
C PRO A 136 -1.38 6.21 14.97
N ARG A 137 -0.70 5.21 14.40
CA ARG A 137 -0.69 3.83 14.88
C ARG A 137 0.72 3.26 14.90
N VAL A 138 0.95 2.32 15.80
CA VAL A 138 2.14 1.46 15.81
C VAL A 138 1.71 0.11 15.22
N PRO A 139 2.15 -0.24 14.00
CA PRO A 139 1.66 -1.44 13.31
C PRO A 139 2.32 -2.71 13.85
N ASP A 140 1.54 -3.78 13.98
CA ASP A 140 2.08 -5.14 14.11
C ASP A 140 2.70 -5.55 12.76
N LEU A 141 4.00 -5.84 12.76
CA LEU A 141 4.72 -6.24 11.55
C LEU A 141 5.06 -7.73 11.60
N ARG A 142 4.84 -8.40 10.48
CA ARG A 142 5.31 -9.77 10.21
C ARG A 142 6.00 -9.81 8.85
N SER A 143 6.91 -10.75 8.66
CA SER A 143 7.57 -10.88 7.36
C SER A 143 6.58 -11.33 6.28
N LEU A 144 6.86 -10.97 5.02
CA LEU A 144 6.06 -11.42 3.88
C LEU A 144 6.05 -12.95 3.79
N GLN A 145 7.19 -13.60 4.05
CA GLN A 145 7.29 -15.06 4.05
C GLN A 145 6.38 -15.70 5.11
N GLU A 146 6.31 -15.16 6.32
CA GLU A 146 5.39 -15.68 7.34
C GLU A 146 3.93 -15.44 6.95
N TYR A 147 3.60 -14.33 6.29
CA TYR A 147 2.23 -13.97 5.94
C TYR A 147 1.69 -14.72 4.72
N VAL A 148 2.45 -14.72 3.62
CA VAL A 148 2.07 -15.33 2.33
C VAL A 148 2.42 -16.82 2.29
N GLY A 149 3.54 -17.20 2.91
CA GLY A 149 4.06 -18.56 2.87
C GLY A 149 4.65 -18.94 1.50
N SER A 150 4.73 -20.25 1.27
CA SER A 150 5.32 -20.87 0.07
C SER A 150 4.37 -21.83 -0.66
N THR A 151 3.10 -21.88 -0.27
CA THR A 151 2.12 -22.84 -0.82
C THR A 151 0.89 -22.16 -1.42
N GLN A 152 0.57 -20.94 -0.99
CA GLN A 152 -0.54 -20.20 -1.55
C GLN A 152 -0.15 -19.66 -2.94
N PRO A 153 -0.99 -19.84 -3.97
CA PRO A 153 -0.70 -19.33 -5.30
C PRO A 153 -0.59 -17.80 -5.32
N VAL A 154 0.48 -17.28 -5.90
CA VAL A 154 0.77 -15.85 -6.04
C VAL A 154 0.87 -15.49 -7.52
N LEU A 155 0.25 -14.37 -7.90
CA LEU A 155 0.54 -13.71 -9.17
C LEU A 155 1.79 -12.83 -8.96
N LEU A 156 2.95 -13.32 -9.38
CA LEU A 156 4.19 -12.56 -9.37
C LEU A 156 4.30 -11.81 -10.68
N ASP A 157 4.33 -10.48 -10.64
CA ASP A 157 4.65 -9.70 -11.84
C ASP A 157 6.05 -10.11 -12.35
N TRP A 158 6.24 -10.07 -13.66
CA TRP A 158 7.45 -10.61 -14.30
C TRP A 158 8.76 -9.98 -13.79
N ALA A 159 8.72 -8.74 -13.30
CA ALA A 159 9.88 -8.02 -12.79
C ALA A 159 10.38 -8.49 -11.41
N VAL A 160 9.55 -9.21 -10.62
CA VAL A 160 9.85 -9.51 -9.22
C VAL A 160 10.19 -10.97 -8.94
N GLY A 161 10.07 -11.86 -9.93
CA GLY A 161 10.21 -13.31 -9.73
C GLY A 161 11.54 -13.75 -9.09
N LEU A 162 12.67 -13.11 -9.45
CA LEU A 162 13.98 -13.47 -8.90
C LEU A 162 14.15 -13.06 -7.42
N ALA A 163 13.47 -12.00 -6.98
CA ALA A 163 13.53 -11.52 -5.60
C ALA A 163 12.64 -12.35 -4.64
N PHE A 164 11.64 -13.05 -5.19
CA PHE A 164 10.69 -13.89 -4.43
C PHE A 164 10.75 -15.36 -4.89
N PRO A 165 11.91 -16.05 -4.74
CA PRO A 165 12.11 -17.39 -5.30
C PRO A 165 11.34 -18.51 -4.58
N CYS A 166 10.78 -18.22 -3.40
CA CYS A 166 10.13 -19.21 -2.54
C CYS A 166 8.59 -19.11 -2.54
N GLN A 167 8.02 -18.09 -3.18
CA GLN A 167 6.57 -17.97 -3.35
C GLN A 167 6.15 -18.88 -4.50
N GLN A 168 5.08 -19.66 -4.30
CA GLN A 168 4.54 -20.52 -5.35
C GLN A 168 3.77 -19.65 -6.36
N PRO A 169 4.23 -19.51 -7.62
CA PRO A 169 3.44 -18.84 -8.63
C PRO A 169 2.17 -19.66 -8.92
N MET A 170 1.10 -18.97 -9.30
CA MET A 170 -0.09 -19.66 -9.83
C MET A 170 0.27 -20.48 -11.07
N LEU A 171 -0.20 -21.72 -11.11
CA LEU A 171 0.02 -22.62 -12.25
C LEU A 171 -1.21 -22.66 -13.16
N HIS A 172 -1.05 -23.29 -14.33
CA HIS A 172 -2.17 -23.63 -15.19
C HIS A 172 -2.04 -25.06 -15.71
N ALA A 173 -3.17 -25.74 -15.91
CA ALA A 173 -3.24 -27.09 -16.47
C ALA A 173 -4.45 -27.21 -17.39
N ASN A 174 -4.29 -27.88 -18.53
CA ASN A 174 -5.39 -28.15 -19.48
C ASN A 174 -6.20 -26.90 -19.91
N GLY A 175 -5.54 -25.73 -20.00
CA GLY A 175 -6.17 -24.46 -20.38
C GLY A 175 -6.85 -23.70 -19.23
N ILE A 176 -6.79 -24.20 -17.99
CA ILE A 176 -7.38 -23.57 -16.81
C ILE A 176 -6.27 -23.10 -15.86
N ALA A 177 -6.34 -21.85 -15.41
CA ALA A 177 -5.40 -21.28 -14.45
C ALA A 177 -5.89 -21.41 -13.01
N GLU A 178 -4.97 -21.55 -12.06
CA GLU A 178 -5.25 -21.41 -10.63
C GLU A 178 -5.66 -19.97 -10.28
N ILE A 179 -6.45 -19.82 -9.22
CA ILE A 179 -6.87 -18.50 -8.72
C ILE A 179 -5.86 -18.01 -7.69
N PRO A 180 -5.08 -16.94 -7.96
CA PRO A 180 -4.08 -16.43 -7.03
C PRO A 180 -4.73 -15.80 -5.79
N LYS A 181 -4.05 -15.86 -4.65
CA LYS A 181 -4.45 -15.22 -3.40
C LYS A 181 -3.81 -13.86 -3.19
N PHE A 182 -2.64 -13.65 -3.80
CA PHE A 182 -1.90 -12.41 -3.73
C PHE A 182 -1.34 -12.02 -5.08
N ARG A 183 -1.03 -10.73 -5.24
CA ARG A 183 -0.18 -10.20 -6.31
C ARG A 183 1.00 -9.44 -5.71
N ILE A 184 2.21 -9.75 -6.15
CA ILE A 184 3.42 -8.98 -5.81
C ILE A 184 3.85 -8.20 -7.05
N THR A 185 3.96 -6.88 -6.92
CA THR A 185 4.30 -5.97 -8.02
C THR A 185 5.61 -5.25 -7.72
N PRO A 186 6.33 -4.74 -8.75
CA PRO A 186 7.46 -3.84 -8.54
C PRO A 186 6.98 -2.47 -8.00
N ASP A 187 7.92 -1.52 -7.90
CA ASP A 187 7.67 -0.13 -7.53
C ASP A 187 6.61 0.51 -8.43
N TYR A 188 6.07 1.64 -7.99
CA TYR A 188 4.94 2.27 -8.69
C TYR A 188 5.19 2.57 -10.16
N SER A 189 6.37 3.06 -10.51
CA SER A 189 6.65 3.50 -11.89
C SER A 189 6.74 2.31 -12.82
N ALA A 190 7.53 1.29 -12.46
CA ALA A 190 7.64 0.06 -13.23
C ALA A 190 6.30 -0.67 -13.32
N LYS A 191 5.51 -0.70 -12.24
CA LYS A 191 4.19 -1.30 -12.27
C LYS A 191 3.28 -0.62 -13.29
N LYS A 192 3.21 0.72 -13.23
CA LYS A 192 2.28 1.52 -14.03
C LYS A 192 2.66 1.52 -15.52
N LEU A 193 3.95 1.58 -15.82
CA LEU A 193 4.45 1.76 -17.18
C LEU A 193 4.72 0.43 -17.88
N ASP A 194 5.18 -0.58 -17.13
CA ASP A 194 5.72 -1.80 -17.73
C ASP A 194 4.88 -3.04 -17.40
N THR A 195 4.67 -3.38 -16.12
CA THR A 195 4.04 -4.67 -15.79
C THR A 195 2.54 -4.65 -16.09
N ASP A 196 1.80 -3.64 -15.64
CA ASP A 196 0.35 -3.58 -15.90
C ASP A 196 0.00 -3.48 -17.38
N THR A 197 0.88 -2.91 -18.20
CA THR A 197 0.65 -2.77 -19.65
C THR A 197 1.03 -4.04 -20.42
N TRP A 198 2.03 -4.79 -19.93
CA TRP A 198 2.50 -6.02 -20.56
C TRP A 198 1.54 -7.21 -20.37
N GLU A 199 1.02 -7.38 -19.14
CA GLU A 199 0.16 -8.52 -18.78
C GLU A 199 -1.33 -8.16 -18.68
N ASP A 200 -1.75 -7.12 -19.41
CA ASP A 200 -3.13 -6.65 -19.44
C ASP A 200 -4.08 -7.62 -20.17
N GLY A 201 -5.38 -7.47 -19.94
CA GLY A 201 -6.39 -8.32 -20.56
C GLY A 201 -6.61 -8.10 -22.06
N THR A 202 -6.27 -6.92 -22.60
CA THR A 202 -6.51 -6.63 -24.03
C THR A 202 -5.54 -7.40 -24.94
N ASN A 203 -4.34 -7.70 -24.43
CA ASN A 203 -3.33 -8.47 -25.15
C ASN A 203 -3.20 -9.93 -24.66
N GLY A 204 -4.16 -10.39 -23.84
CA GLY A 204 -4.25 -11.79 -23.39
C GLY A 204 -3.49 -12.14 -22.10
N GLY A 205 -2.95 -11.14 -21.39
CA GLY A 205 -2.23 -11.33 -20.15
C GLY A 205 -3.11 -11.70 -18.95
N LEU A 206 -2.44 -12.06 -17.85
CA LEU A 206 -3.07 -12.66 -16.67
C LEU A 206 -4.03 -11.71 -15.94
N LEU A 207 -3.86 -10.39 -16.09
CA LEU A 207 -4.75 -9.41 -15.46
C LEU A 207 -6.16 -9.45 -16.07
N GLY A 208 -6.30 -9.89 -17.32
CA GLY A 208 -7.61 -10.12 -17.94
C GLY A 208 -8.44 -11.21 -17.25
N ILE A 209 -7.78 -12.13 -16.54
CA ILE A 209 -8.45 -13.15 -15.72
C ILE A 209 -8.74 -12.57 -14.35
N THR A 210 -7.73 -12.04 -13.66
CA THR A 210 -7.89 -11.61 -12.26
C THR A 210 -8.87 -10.45 -12.10
N ASP A 211 -8.87 -9.48 -13.02
CA ASP A 211 -9.70 -8.27 -12.90
C ASP A 211 -11.20 -8.56 -13.05
N LEU A 212 -11.56 -9.69 -13.67
CA LEU A 212 -12.96 -10.09 -13.88
C LEU A 212 -13.57 -10.81 -12.67
N LEU A 213 -12.78 -11.55 -11.89
CA LEU A 213 -13.30 -12.43 -10.83
C LEU A 213 -12.75 -12.13 -9.43
N LEU A 214 -11.71 -11.30 -9.31
CA LEU A 214 -11.06 -10.96 -8.06
C LEU A 214 -11.13 -9.46 -7.78
N ARG A 215 -11.33 -9.12 -6.51
CA ARG A 215 -11.13 -7.76 -6.00
C ARG A 215 -9.74 -7.67 -5.37
N ALA A 216 -8.93 -6.74 -5.85
CA ALA A 216 -7.59 -6.49 -5.31
C ALA A 216 -7.61 -5.43 -4.22
N HIS A 217 -6.98 -5.74 -3.08
CA HIS A 217 -6.81 -4.83 -1.95
C HIS A 217 -5.32 -4.60 -1.69
N VAL A 218 -4.86 -3.34 -1.80
CA VAL A 218 -3.46 -2.99 -1.50
C VAL A 218 -3.20 -3.14 0.00
N MET A 219 -2.14 -3.87 0.35
CA MET A 219 -1.69 -4.09 1.73
C MET A 219 -0.64 -3.05 2.13
N ALA A 220 -0.65 -2.65 3.40
CA ALA A 220 0.43 -1.81 3.96
C ALA A 220 1.69 -2.66 4.17
N THR A 221 2.74 -2.36 3.42
CA THR A 221 4.02 -3.08 3.48
C THR A 221 5.19 -2.11 3.57
N TYR A 222 6.28 -2.56 4.19
CA TYR A 222 7.44 -1.74 4.51
C TYR A 222 8.70 -2.57 4.29
N LEU A 223 9.72 -1.97 3.67
CA LEU A 223 11.04 -2.59 3.59
C LEU A 223 11.76 -2.42 4.93
N SER A 224 12.21 -3.52 5.52
CA SER A 224 12.84 -3.50 6.84
C SER A 224 14.06 -2.57 6.84
N ARG A 225 14.06 -1.58 7.74
CA ARG A 225 15.15 -0.61 7.96
C ARG A 225 15.46 0.35 6.80
N ASP A 226 14.73 0.25 5.69
CA ASP A 226 14.80 1.21 4.58
C ASP A 226 13.40 1.81 4.35
N TRP A 227 12.96 2.58 5.33
CA TRP A 227 11.57 3.07 5.44
C TRP A 227 11.18 4.09 4.37
N ALA A 228 12.16 4.69 3.69
CA ALA A 228 11.97 5.72 2.67
C ALA A 228 12.10 5.16 1.24
N ARG A 229 12.23 3.84 1.08
CA ARG A 229 12.28 3.17 -0.23
C ARG A 229 10.96 2.51 -0.60
N ASP A 230 10.57 2.68 -1.87
CA ASP A 230 9.53 1.88 -2.51
C ASP A 230 10.16 0.58 -3.04
N TRP A 231 9.78 -0.55 -2.45
CA TRP A 231 10.21 -1.87 -2.91
C TRP A 231 9.22 -2.47 -3.92
N GLY A 232 8.03 -1.87 -4.04
CA GLY A 232 6.88 -2.45 -4.69
C GLY A 232 5.70 -2.61 -3.74
N SER A 233 4.79 -3.51 -4.08
CA SER A 233 3.57 -3.66 -3.29
C SER A 233 3.02 -5.08 -3.28
N LEU A 234 2.26 -5.37 -2.22
CA LEU A 234 1.48 -6.59 -2.06
C LEU A 234 0.00 -6.25 -2.17
N ARG A 235 -0.73 -6.97 -3.01
CA ARG A 235 -2.19 -6.96 -3.06
C ARG A 235 -2.75 -8.29 -2.61
N LYS A 236 -3.79 -8.27 -1.78
CA LYS A 236 -4.61 -9.44 -1.47
C LYS A 236 -5.78 -9.50 -2.44
N PHE A 237 -6.07 -10.67 -2.96
CA PHE A 237 -7.27 -10.92 -3.75
C PHE A 237 -8.37 -11.56 -2.91
N ASP A 238 -9.58 -11.03 -3.06
CA ASP A 238 -10.81 -11.64 -2.56
C ASP A 238 -11.71 -12.00 -3.75
N THR A 239 -12.33 -13.18 -3.75
CA THR A 239 -13.22 -13.60 -4.83
C THR A 239 -14.52 -12.81 -4.76
N LEU A 240 -15.08 -12.45 -5.92
CA LEU A 240 -16.37 -11.76 -5.98
C LEU A 240 -17.54 -12.68 -5.57
N VAL A 241 -17.40 -13.98 -5.84
CA VAL A 241 -18.38 -15.01 -5.54
C VAL A 241 -17.66 -16.19 -4.89
N ASP A 242 -18.32 -16.84 -3.94
CA ASP A 242 -17.88 -18.12 -3.39
C ASP A 242 -18.29 -19.25 -4.34
N ALA A 243 -17.33 -19.73 -5.13
CA ALA A 243 -17.55 -20.78 -6.13
C ALA A 243 -16.41 -21.80 -6.10
N PRO A 244 -16.70 -23.11 -6.03
CA PRO A 244 -15.68 -24.14 -6.08
C PRO A 244 -15.09 -24.31 -7.50
N PRO A 245 -13.87 -24.87 -7.64
CA PRO A 245 -13.33 -25.24 -8.94
C PRO A 245 -14.21 -26.27 -9.67
N ALA A 246 -14.24 -26.19 -11.00
CA ALA A 246 -14.98 -27.13 -11.84
C ALA A 246 -14.27 -28.50 -11.96
N GLN A 247 -15.05 -29.56 -12.17
CA GLN A 247 -14.54 -30.86 -12.59
C GLN A 247 -14.36 -30.85 -14.11
N LEU A 248 -13.17 -31.23 -14.59
CA LEU A 248 -12.87 -31.26 -16.02
C LEU A 248 -13.14 -32.64 -16.61
N GLU A 249 -13.97 -32.70 -17.65
CA GLU A 249 -14.10 -33.88 -18.49
C GLU A 249 -12.95 -33.88 -19.50
N LEU A 250 -11.99 -34.78 -19.29
CA LEU A 250 -10.80 -34.88 -20.12
C LEU A 250 -10.90 -36.05 -21.09
N GLY A 251 -10.30 -35.89 -22.26
CA GLY A 251 -10.22 -36.92 -23.28
C GLY A 251 -9.02 -36.71 -24.20
N THR A 252 -8.73 -37.71 -25.01
CA THR A 252 -7.63 -37.68 -25.98
C THR A 252 -8.16 -37.94 -27.38
N ALA A 253 -7.60 -37.26 -28.38
CA ALA A 253 -7.93 -37.51 -29.77
C ALA A 253 -6.66 -37.44 -30.64
N THR A 254 -6.50 -38.37 -31.57
CA THR A 254 -5.44 -38.30 -32.58
C THR A 254 -5.84 -37.31 -33.67
N ARG A 255 -4.95 -36.37 -33.97
CA ARG A 255 -5.10 -35.36 -35.03
C ARG A 255 -3.91 -35.44 -35.99
N SER A 256 -4.07 -34.94 -37.21
CA SER A 256 -2.96 -34.83 -38.15
C SER A 256 -2.05 -33.65 -37.78
N GLY A 257 -0.80 -33.65 -38.27
CA GLY A 257 0.19 -32.60 -37.97
C GLY A 257 -0.11 -31.21 -38.55
N LEU A 258 -1.14 -31.09 -39.39
CA LEU A 258 -1.61 -29.83 -39.98
C LEU A 258 -3.01 -29.45 -39.53
N TRP A 259 -3.61 -30.23 -38.63
CA TRP A 259 -4.94 -29.94 -38.13
C TRP A 259 -4.94 -28.67 -37.27
N SER A 260 -5.93 -27.81 -37.47
CA SER A 260 -6.21 -26.66 -36.62
C SER A 260 -7.73 -26.58 -36.38
N PRO A 261 -8.19 -26.37 -35.13
CA PRO A 261 -9.62 -26.20 -34.83
C PRO A 261 -10.17 -24.84 -35.26
N GLY A 262 -9.31 -23.92 -35.74
CA GLY A 262 -9.67 -22.54 -36.07
C GLY A 262 -8.66 -21.54 -35.53
N LYS A 263 -8.93 -20.25 -35.75
CA LYS A 263 -8.10 -19.16 -35.23
C LYS A 263 -8.46 -18.85 -33.77
N ILE A 264 -7.46 -18.49 -32.97
CA ILE A 264 -7.67 -17.93 -31.63
C ILE A 264 -8.25 -16.52 -31.75
N ARG A 265 -9.17 -16.16 -30.84
CA ARG A 265 -9.69 -14.79 -30.74
C ARG A 265 -8.61 -13.88 -30.14
N ILE A 266 -8.12 -12.93 -30.93
CA ILE A 266 -7.10 -11.94 -30.53
C ILE A 266 -7.64 -10.50 -30.47
N GLY A 267 -8.94 -10.33 -30.72
CA GLY A 267 -9.61 -9.03 -30.78
C GLY A 267 -11.13 -9.16 -30.86
N PRO A 268 -11.85 -8.02 -30.80
CA PRO A 268 -13.29 -7.97 -31.05
C PRO A 268 -13.64 -8.33 -32.50
#